data_AF-A0A951Q7P4-F1
#
_entry.id   AF-A0A951Q7P4-F1
#
_cell.length_a   1.000
_cell.length_b   1.000
_cell.length_c   1.000
_cell.angle_alpha   90.00
_cell.angle_beta   90.00
_cell.angle_gamma   90.00
#
_symmetry.space_group_name_H-M   'P 1'
#
loop_
_entity.id
_entity.type
_entity.pdbx_description
1 polymer ?
#
loop_
_entity_poly.entity_id
_entity_poly.type
_entity_poly.pdbx_seq_one_letter_code
_entity_poly.pdbx_strand_id
1 'polypeptide(L)'
;MILSTTGCISDNPAPEAQPNSPQAIESTASNQSTQANSFRDAVNQAMEAAKLAQTAKTSEEWTKVAASWQQSINLMKAVPEASPNYETAQKKAVEYQTNLEYAHQNIRTTANSSPSPSVVALPPHRVSETPLGNGKRIQVDTNNPQLTHDECSRLAANYSPTAGQGGQIVIQKPNPDAPWNGKLLPFCVDNLDGKGVFFNDFYFQ
;
A
#
# COMPACT_ATOMS: atom_id res chain seq x y z
N MET A 1 -15.78 7.88 -97.90
CA MET A 1 -16.27 9.28 -97.91
C MET A 1 -16.69 9.61 -96.48
N ILE A 2 -15.77 10.16 -95.71
CA ILE A 2 -15.57 11.58 -95.32
C ILE A 2 -16.21 11.92 -93.97
N LEU A 3 -15.30 12.28 -93.06
CA LEU A 3 -15.47 12.80 -91.70
C LEU A 3 -15.99 14.25 -91.73
N SER A 4 -16.74 14.64 -90.69
CA SER A 4 -16.90 16.01 -90.13
C SER A 4 -18.06 15.98 -89.11
N THR A 5 -18.15 16.71 -87.99
CA THR A 5 -17.28 17.53 -87.13
C THR A 5 -18.16 17.97 -85.93
N THR A 6 -17.60 17.93 -84.71
CA THR A 6 -17.69 18.92 -83.62
C THR A 6 -19.02 19.41 -82.98
N GLY A 7 -19.17 19.08 -81.69
CA GLY A 7 -19.44 19.99 -80.53
C GLY A 7 -20.89 20.20 -80.06
N CYS A 8 -21.25 20.49 -78.80
CA CYS A 8 -20.63 20.46 -77.45
C CYS A 8 -21.78 20.53 -76.39
N ILE A 9 -21.61 19.83 -75.26
CA ILE A 9 -21.93 20.15 -73.84
C ILE A 9 -23.34 20.68 -73.45
N SER A 10 -24.02 19.95 -72.55
CA SER A 10 -24.62 20.54 -71.35
C SER A 10 -24.67 19.52 -70.21
N ASP A 11 -24.27 20.00 -69.04
CA ASP A 11 -23.85 19.33 -67.82
C ASP A 11 -24.87 18.39 -67.15
N ASN A 12 -24.37 17.27 -66.63
CA ASN A 12 -24.85 16.70 -65.37
C ASN A 12 -23.76 15.80 -64.74
N PRO A 13 -23.23 16.09 -63.53
CA PRO A 13 -22.23 15.23 -62.93
C PRO A 13 -22.85 13.98 -62.29
N ALA A 14 -22.11 12.88 -62.43
CA ALA A 14 -22.29 11.60 -61.77
C ALA A 14 -22.17 11.71 -60.23
N PRO A 15 -22.65 10.71 -59.46
CA PRO A 15 -22.47 10.69 -58.00
C PRO A 15 -21.05 10.24 -57.66
N GLU A 16 -20.16 11.18 -57.36
CA GLU A 16 -18.87 10.87 -56.75
C GLU A 16 -18.98 10.81 -55.22
N ALA A 17 -18.43 9.73 -54.67
CA ALA A 17 -18.38 9.40 -53.27
C ALA A 17 -17.76 10.53 -52.42
N GLN A 18 -18.39 10.86 -51.29
CA GLN A 18 -17.83 11.76 -50.29
C GLN A 18 -16.55 11.16 -49.68
N PRO A 19 -15.48 11.96 -49.54
CA PRO A 19 -14.24 11.54 -48.88
C PRO A 19 -14.41 11.51 -47.35
N ASN A 20 -13.81 10.50 -46.72
CA ASN A 20 -13.71 10.31 -45.27
C ASN A 20 -13.35 11.62 -44.52
N SER A 21 -14.12 11.91 -43.47
CA SER A 21 -13.84 12.96 -42.48
C SER A 21 -12.46 12.77 -41.80
N PRO A 22 -11.70 13.85 -41.50
CA PRO A 22 -10.42 13.81 -40.76
C PRO A 22 -10.50 13.34 -39.30
N GLN A 23 -11.69 13.10 -38.75
CA GLN A 23 -11.93 12.99 -37.31
C GLN A 23 -11.40 11.69 -36.65
N ALA A 24 -10.94 10.70 -37.44
CA ALA A 24 -10.37 9.46 -36.94
C ALA A 24 -8.85 9.53 -36.64
N ILE A 25 -8.15 10.56 -37.16
CA ILE A 25 -6.67 10.63 -37.10
C ILE A 25 -6.19 11.40 -35.84
N GLU A 26 -7.00 12.32 -35.31
CA GLU A 26 -6.61 13.10 -34.11
C GLU A 26 -6.80 12.35 -32.79
N SER A 27 -7.86 11.53 -32.68
CA SER A 27 -8.11 10.72 -31.47
C SER A 27 -7.14 9.56 -31.28
N THR A 28 -6.50 9.08 -32.35
CA THR A 28 -5.47 8.04 -32.30
C THR A 28 -4.12 8.61 -31.84
N ALA A 29 -3.71 9.78 -32.34
CA ALA A 29 -2.46 10.43 -31.94
C ALA A 29 -2.45 10.87 -30.45
N SER A 30 -3.57 11.43 -29.96
CA SER A 30 -3.69 11.84 -28.55
C SER A 30 -3.70 10.63 -27.59
N ASN A 31 -4.43 9.57 -27.93
CA ASN A 31 -4.42 8.32 -27.16
C ASN A 31 -3.05 7.64 -27.14
N GLN A 32 -2.34 7.60 -28.28
CA GLN A 32 -0.98 7.05 -28.35
C GLN A 32 0.00 7.78 -27.42
N SER A 33 -0.12 9.12 -27.30
CA SER A 33 0.72 9.91 -26.39
C SER A 33 0.44 9.61 -24.91
N THR A 34 -0.82 9.40 -24.53
CA THR A 34 -1.22 9.12 -23.15
C THR A 34 -0.88 7.67 -22.77
N GLN A 35 -0.99 6.74 -23.71
CA GLN A 35 -0.56 5.35 -23.58
C GLN A 35 0.96 5.25 -23.39
N ALA A 36 1.74 5.98 -24.18
CA ALA A 36 3.19 6.04 -24.05
C ALA A 36 3.63 6.63 -22.69
N ASN A 37 2.89 7.63 -22.18
CA ASN A 37 3.15 8.20 -20.87
C ASN A 37 2.95 7.17 -19.74
N SER A 38 1.85 6.40 -19.77
CA SER A 38 1.59 5.39 -18.73
C SER A 38 2.68 4.32 -18.60
N PHE A 39 3.18 3.81 -19.74
CA PHE A 39 4.26 2.82 -19.75
C PHE A 39 5.58 3.41 -19.27
N ARG A 40 5.96 4.60 -19.76
CA ARG A 40 7.18 5.29 -19.33
C ARG A 40 7.16 5.59 -17.83
N ASP A 41 6.05 6.10 -17.33
CA ASP A 41 5.90 6.46 -15.92
C ASP A 41 5.94 5.20 -15.03
N ALA A 42 5.38 4.08 -15.51
CA ALA A 42 5.51 2.78 -14.84
C ALA A 42 6.98 2.35 -14.73
N VAL A 43 7.75 2.44 -15.81
CA VAL A 43 9.18 2.09 -15.82
C VAL A 43 9.97 3.01 -14.89
N ASN A 44 9.67 4.31 -14.87
CA ASN A 44 10.31 5.26 -13.96
C ASN A 44 10.08 4.89 -12.49
N GLN A 45 8.85 4.49 -12.13
CA GLN A 45 8.56 4.05 -10.76
C GLN A 45 9.26 2.74 -10.38
N ALA A 46 9.39 1.80 -11.32
CA ALA A 46 10.15 0.58 -11.11
C ALA A 46 11.65 0.87 -10.89
N MET A 47 12.23 1.79 -11.67
CA MET A 47 13.62 2.20 -11.49
C MET A 47 13.85 2.86 -10.13
N GLU A 48 12.95 3.73 -9.69
CA GLU A 48 13.04 4.34 -8.37
C GLU A 48 12.92 3.28 -7.26
N ALA A 49 11.97 2.34 -7.37
CA ALA A 49 11.83 1.24 -6.44
C ALA A 49 13.12 0.42 -6.34
N ALA A 50 13.73 0.07 -7.47
CA ALA A 50 14.98 -0.68 -7.52
C ALA A 50 16.17 0.10 -6.95
N LYS A 51 16.20 1.43 -7.14
CA LYS A 51 17.22 2.31 -6.55
C LYS A 51 17.07 2.41 -5.04
N LEU A 52 15.86 2.66 -4.55
CA LEU A 52 15.57 2.70 -3.12
C LEU A 52 15.92 1.37 -2.43
N ALA A 53 15.60 0.24 -3.08
CA ALA A 53 15.88 -1.09 -2.55
C ALA A 53 17.38 -1.36 -2.32
N GLN A 54 18.27 -0.72 -3.07
CA GLN A 54 19.73 -0.88 -2.90
C GLN A 54 20.23 -0.26 -1.60
N THR A 55 19.54 0.75 -1.09
CA THR A 55 19.98 1.51 0.10
C THR A 55 19.09 1.31 1.32
N ALA A 56 17.92 0.69 1.17
CA ALA A 56 16.95 0.49 2.23
C ALA A 56 17.50 -0.44 3.33
N LYS A 57 17.39 0.01 4.59
CA LYS A 57 17.85 -0.71 5.78
C LYS A 57 16.77 -0.84 6.84
N THR A 58 15.84 0.11 6.86
CA THR A 58 14.76 0.19 7.84
C THR A 58 13.42 -0.22 7.25
N SER A 59 12.49 -0.62 8.11
CA SER A 59 11.12 -0.97 7.70
C SER A 59 10.41 0.19 6.99
N GLU A 60 10.67 1.43 7.40
CA GLU A 60 10.13 2.63 6.75
C GLU A 60 10.68 2.80 5.32
N GLU A 61 11.99 2.60 5.13
CA GLU A 61 12.61 2.67 3.80
C GLU A 61 12.10 1.54 2.89
N TRP A 62 11.95 0.33 3.40
CA TRP A 62 11.34 -0.79 2.66
C TRP A 62 9.86 -0.56 2.34
N THR A 63 9.15 0.21 3.17
CA THR A 63 7.77 0.65 2.87
C THR A 63 7.74 1.60 1.67
N LYS A 64 8.73 2.48 1.53
CA LYS A 64 8.87 3.35 0.35
C LYS A 64 9.16 2.53 -0.92
N VAL A 65 10.03 1.53 -0.82
CA VAL A 65 10.31 0.57 -1.93
C VAL A 65 9.02 -0.14 -2.36
N ALA A 66 8.25 -0.66 -1.41
CA ALA A 66 6.98 -1.35 -1.69
C ALA A 66 5.96 -0.43 -2.38
N ALA A 67 5.83 0.82 -1.91
CA ALA A 67 4.94 1.81 -2.52
C ALA A 67 5.30 2.10 -3.98
N SER A 68 6.59 2.28 -4.31
CA SER A 68 7.05 2.50 -5.68
C SER A 68 6.80 1.29 -6.59
N TRP A 69 7.03 0.06 -6.10
CA TRP A 69 6.68 -1.16 -6.86
C TRP A 69 5.18 -1.26 -7.12
N GLN A 70 4.34 -1.01 -6.11
CA GLN A 70 2.89 -1.04 -6.27
C GLN A 70 2.40 -0.01 -7.28
N GLN A 71 2.94 1.22 -7.26
CA GLN A 71 2.59 2.25 -8.23
C GLN A 71 3.01 1.85 -9.65
N SER A 72 4.21 1.29 -9.82
CA SER A 72 4.67 0.78 -11.12
C SER A 72 3.75 -0.32 -11.66
N ILE A 73 3.36 -1.29 -10.82
CA ILE A 73 2.43 -2.37 -11.19
C ILE A 73 1.09 -1.79 -11.65
N ASN A 74 0.55 -0.82 -10.92
CA ASN A 74 -0.73 -0.20 -11.26
C ASN A 74 -0.66 0.50 -12.63
N LEU A 75 0.42 1.24 -12.89
CA LEU A 75 0.64 1.92 -14.18
C LEU A 75 0.86 0.92 -15.31
N MET A 76 1.60 -0.17 -15.10
CA MET A 76 1.77 -1.25 -16.09
C MET A 76 0.44 -1.91 -16.45
N LYS A 77 -0.40 -2.21 -15.44
CA LYS A 77 -1.74 -2.78 -15.65
C LYS A 77 -2.68 -1.84 -16.39
N ALA A 78 -2.50 -0.53 -16.22
CA ALA A 78 -3.31 0.49 -16.86
C ALA A 78 -2.93 0.78 -18.32
N VAL A 79 -1.83 0.19 -18.84
CA VAL A 79 -1.47 0.32 -20.25
C VAL A 79 -2.59 -0.32 -21.11
N PRO A 80 -3.20 0.43 -22.05
CA PRO A 80 -4.27 -0.10 -22.91
C PRO A 80 -3.78 -1.14 -23.92
N GLU A 81 -4.66 -2.07 -24.31
CA GLU A 81 -4.37 -3.14 -25.28
C GLU A 81 -3.92 -2.64 -26.65
N ALA A 82 -4.40 -1.46 -27.08
CA ALA A 82 -4.00 -0.84 -28.34
C ALA A 82 -2.55 -0.29 -28.32
N SER A 83 -1.91 -0.24 -27.16
CA SER A 83 -0.53 0.22 -27.02
C SER A 83 0.44 -0.83 -27.54
N PRO A 84 1.47 -0.45 -28.31
CA PRO A 84 2.54 -1.38 -28.70
C PRO A 84 3.30 -1.95 -27.49
N ASN A 85 3.19 -1.33 -26.31
CA ASN A 85 3.84 -1.78 -25.09
C ASN A 85 2.97 -2.69 -24.22
N TYR A 86 1.72 -2.99 -24.61
CA TYR A 86 0.76 -3.71 -23.75
C TYR A 86 1.31 -5.05 -23.23
N GLU A 87 1.75 -5.92 -24.14
CA GLU A 87 2.23 -7.26 -23.76
C GLU A 87 3.43 -7.17 -22.80
N THR A 88 4.37 -6.29 -23.11
CA THR A 88 5.53 -6.01 -22.25
C THR A 88 5.10 -5.48 -20.88
N ALA A 89 4.14 -4.56 -20.83
CA ALA A 89 3.63 -3.98 -19.60
C ALA A 89 2.97 -5.04 -18.71
N GLN A 90 2.09 -5.87 -19.26
CA GLN A 90 1.42 -6.94 -18.49
C GLN A 90 2.43 -7.96 -17.95
N LYS A 91 3.43 -8.35 -18.77
CA LYS A 91 4.51 -9.24 -18.31
C LYS A 91 5.32 -8.60 -17.16
N LYS A 92 5.65 -7.31 -17.27
CA LYS A 92 6.36 -6.58 -16.22
C LYS A 92 5.52 -6.41 -14.95
N ALA A 93 4.21 -6.23 -15.07
CA ALA A 93 3.32 -6.17 -13.90
C ALA A 93 3.36 -7.47 -13.07
N VAL A 94 3.56 -8.63 -13.70
CA VAL A 94 3.73 -9.91 -12.99
C VAL A 94 5.12 -10.00 -12.35
N GLU A 95 6.18 -9.65 -13.09
CA GLU A 95 7.55 -9.64 -12.57
C GLU A 95 7.71 -8.72 -11.34
N TYR A 96 7.09 -7.55 -11.38
CA TYR A 96 7.17 -6.58 -10.29
C TYR A 96 6.40 -7.01 -9.04
N GLN A 97 5.42 -7.92 -9.14
CA GLN A 97 4.76 -8.49 -7.96
C GLN A 97 5.75 -9.26 -7.08
N THR A 98 6.67 -10.01 -7.68
CA THR A 98 7.75 -10.69 -6.95
C THR A 98 8.64 -9.68 -6.22
N ASN A 99 8.93 -8.53 -6.84
CA ASN A 99 9.74 -7.48 -6.20
C ASN A 99 8.99 -6.77 -5.06
N LEU A 100 7.67 -6.58 -5.20
CA LEU A 100 6.81 -6.08 -4.14
C LEU A 100 6.76 -7.04 -2.94
N GLU A 101 6.62 -8.33 -3.19
CA GLU A 101 6.67 -9.37 -2.16
C GLU A 101 8.01 -9.37 -1.44
N TYR A 102 9.12 -9.26 -2.17
CA TYR A 102 10.45 -9.11 -1.59
C TYR A 102 10.55 -7.88 -0.69
N ALA A 103 10.01 -6.73 -1.11
CA ALA A 103 9.96 -5.54 -0.26
C ALA A 103 9.13 -5.79 1.02
N HIS A 104 7.96 -6.43 0.92
CA HIS A 104 7.14 -6.78 2.07
C HIS A 104 7.83 -7.77 3.03
N GLN A 105 8.57 -8.74 2.51
CA GLN A 105 9.40 -9.62 3.35
C GLN A 105 10.44 -8.81 4.10
N ASN A 106 11.10 -7.85 3.44
CA ASN A 106 12.07 -6.98 4.09
C ASN A 106 11.46 -6.03 5.12
N ILE A 107 10.23 -5.53 4.92
CA ILE A 107 9.49 -4.80 5.96
C ILE A 107 9.35 -5.67 7.22
N ARG A 108 8.96 -6.94 7.06
CA ARG A 108 8.80 -7.88 8.18
C ARG A 108 10.15 -8.22 8.83
N THR A 109 11.19 -8.51 8.05
CA THR A 109 12.50 -8.87 8.60
C THR A 109 13.17 -7.68 9.25
N THR A 110 13.10 -6.48 8.69
CA THR A 110 13.69 -5.27 9.29
C THR A 110 12.87 -4.72 10.45
N ALA A 111 11.55 -4.92 10.49
CA ALA A 111 10.77 -4.72 11.71
C ALA A 111 11.24 -5.67 12.83
N ASN A 112 11.64 -6.90 12.47
CA ASN A 112 12.16 -7.90 13.41
C ASN A 112 13.68 -7.79 13.69
N SER A 113 14.43 -7.06 12.84
CA SER A 113 15.91 -6.91 12.89
C SER A 113 16.36 -5.50 13.25
N SER A 114 15.45 -4.53 13.34
CA SER A 114 15.60 -3.44 14.31
C SER A 114 16.03 -4.08 15.62
N PRO A 115 16.99 -3.49 16.37
CA PRO A 115 17.43 -4.08 17.62
C PRO A 115 16.20 -4.46 18.41
N SER A 116 16.07 -5.75 18.69
CA SER A 116 15.05 -6.29 19.58
C SER A 116 14.93 -5.33 20.77
N PRO A 117 13.72 -4.99 21.23
CA PRO A 117 13.51 -4.10 22.37
C PRO A 117 14.13 -4.57 23.69
N SER A 118 14.93 -5.63 23.69
CA SER A 118 15.62 -6.24 24.84
C SER A 118 16.65 -5.34 25.54
N VAL A 119 16.93 -4.12 25.07
CA VAL A 119 17.67 -3.10 25.87
C VAL A 119 16.83 -1.88 26.20
N VAL A 120 15.66 -1.72 25.58
CA VAL A 120 14.72 -0.70 26.03
C VAL A 120 14.00 -1.32 27.22
N ALA A 121 14.30 -0.82 28.42
CA ALA A 121 13.57 -1.21 29.61
C ALA A 121 12.06 -1.05 29.34
N LEU A 122 11.25 -1.98 29.84
CA LEU A 122 9.80 -1.80 29.79
C LEU A 122 9.45 -0.56 30.61
N PRO A 123 8.48 0.27 30.17
CA PRO A 123 7.98 1.37 30.99
C PRO A 123 7.56 0.87 32.38
N PRO A 124 7.72 1.64 33.46
CA PRO A 124 7.26 1.24 34.79
C PRO A 124 5.77 0.89 34.80
N HIS A 125 5.41 -0.27 35.36
CA HIS A 125 4.05 -0.78 35.35
C HIS A 125 3.76 -1.69 36.56
N ARG A 126 2.47 -1.95 36.79
CA ARG A 126 1.99 -2.99 37.70
C ARG A 126 1.25 -4.06 36.92
N VAL A 127 1.26 -5.30 37.42
CA VAL A 127 0.61 -6.43 36.77
C VAL A 127 -0.36 -7.09 37.74
N SER A 128 -1.53 -7.46 37.22
CA SER A 128 -2.45 -8.39 37.89
C SER A 128 -2.86 -9.49 36.93
N GLU A 129 -3.07 -10.70 37.46
CA GLU A 129 -3.45 -11.88 36.70
C GLU A 129 -4.84 -12.33 37.14
N THR A 130 -5.69 -12.68 36.18
CA THR A 130 -7.00 -13.29 36.45
C THR A 130 -7.19 -14.49 35.53
N PRO A 131 -7.67 -15.64 36.00
CA PRO A 131 -7.98 -16.78 35.13
C PRO A 131 -8.93 -16.39 33.99
N LEU A 132 -8.65 -16.85 32.77
CA LEU A 132 -9.49 -16.61 31.58
C LEU A 132 -9.46 -17.84 30.66
N GLY A 133 -10.52 -18.66 30.72
CA GLY A 133 -10.60 -19.88 29.91
C GLY A 133 -9.42 -20.82 30.18
N ASN A 134 -8.68 -21.16 29.12
CA ASN A 134 -7.47 -22.00 29.19
C ASN A 134 -6.18 -21.20 29.48
N GLY A 135 -6.28 -19.88 29.61
CA GLY A 135 -5.16 -18.99 29.89
C GLY A 135 -5.47 -18.02 31.02
N LYS A 136 -4.84 -16.85 30.97
CA LYS A 136 -4.99 -15.78 31.94
C LYS A 136 -5.22 -14.45 31.23
N ARG A 137 -6.04 -13.60 31.85
CA ARG A 137 -6.02 -12.16 31.60
C ARG A 137 -4.88 -11.54 32.39
N ILE A 138 -3.93 -10.94 31.69
CA ILE A 138 -2.85 -10.15 32.25
C ILE A 138 -3.22 -8.67 32.10
N GLN A 139 -3.54 -8.01 33.20
CA GLN A 139 -3.77 -6.57 33.20
C GLN A 139 -2.48 -5.86 33.61
N VAL A 140 -2.03 -4.95 32.75
CA VAL A 140 -0.80 -4.16 32.92
C VAL A 140 -1.18 -2.69 33.06
N ASP A 141 -1.03 -2.18 34.27
CA ASP A 141 -1.35 -0.79 34.59
C ASP A 141 -0.08 0.05 34.51
N THR A 142 -0.04 0.98 33.56
CA THR A 142 1.03 1.97 33.43
C THR A 142 0.61 3.29 34.05
N ASN A 143 1.55 4.00 34.69
CA ASN A 143 1.30 5.36 35.18
C ASN A 143 1.92 6.41 34.24
N ASN A 144 1.83 6.16 32.92
CA ASN A 144 2.42 7.01 31.89
C ASN A 144 1.33 7.45 30.88
N PRO A 145 0.81 8.69 30.93
CA PRO A 145 -0.18 9.16 29.96
C PRO A 145 0.36 9.19 28.51
N GLN A 146 1.67 9.33 28.36
CA GLN A 146 2.37 9.37 27.07
C GLN A 146 2.80 7.99 26.56
N LEU A 147 2.33 6.90 27.17
CA LEU A 147 2.63 5.55 26.68
C LEU A 147 2.27 5.44 25.19
N THR A 148 3.26 5.07 24.38
CA THR A 148 3.19 4.97 22.92
C THR A 148 2.66 3.61 22.46
N HIS A 149 2.24 3.49 21.19
CA HIS A 149 1.84 2.21 20.60
C HIS A 149 2.94 1.16 20.64
N ASP A 150 4.18 1.57 20.38
CA ASP A 150 5.35 0.68 20.42
C ASP A 150 5.59 0.14 21.83
N GLU A 151 5.59 1.02 22.83
CA GLU A 151 5.75 0.61 24.23
C GLU A 151 4.61 -0.31 24.71
N CYS A 152 3.37 -0.04 24.29
CA CYS A 152 2.23 -0.89 24.60
C CYS A 152 2.36 -2.27 23.95
N SER A 153 2.77 -2.33 22.68
CA SER A 153 3.03 -3.58 21.96
C SER A 153 4.15 -4.39 22.60
N ARG A 154 5.20 -3.73 23.09
CA ARG A 154 6.30 -4.37 23.81
C ARG A 154 5.87 -4.95 25.15
N LEU A 155 5.02 -4.23 25.89
CA LEU A 155 4.40 -4.77 27.11
C LEU A 155 3.55 -6.01 26.79
N ALA A 156 2.73 -5.96 25.73
CA ALA A 156 1.96 -7.13 25.30
C ALA A 156 2.85 -8.31 24.93
N ALA A 157 3.88 -8.10 24.10
CA ALA A 157 4.82 -9.15 23.73
C ALA A 157 5.53 -9.78 24.95
N ASN A 158 5.95 -8.96 25.93
CA ASN A 158 6.59 -9.44 27.14
C ASN A 158 5.69 -10.36 27.98
N TYR A 159 4.39 -10.08 28.04
CA TYR A 159 3.44 -10.81 28.89
C TYR A 159 2.69 -11.95 28.18
N SER A 160 2.84 -12.09 26.87
CA SER A 160 2.23 -13.16 26.07
C SER A 160 2.54 -14.58 26.59
N PRO A 161 3.79 -14.92 26.97
CA PRO A 161 4.10 -16.23 27.54
C PRO A 161 3.36 -16.50 28.86
N THR A 162 3.15 -15.47 29.69
CA THR A 162 2.46 -15.57 30.99
C THR A 162 0.96 -15.74 30.84
N ALA A 163 0.36 -15.05 29.86
CA ALA A 163 -1.07 -15.16 29.55
C ALA A 163 -1.45 -16.56 29.05
N GLY A 164 -0.56 -17.20 28.29
CA GLY A 164 -0.77 -18.55 27.76
C GLY A 164 -1.86 -18.64 26.69
N GLN A 165 -2.11 -19.86 26.21
CA GLN A 165 -3.07 -20.10 25.14
C GLN A 165 -4.50 -19.75 25.56
N GLY A 166 -5.18 -18.90 24.79
CA GLY A 166 -6.51 -18.39 25.13
C GLY A 166 -6.51 -17.33 26.23
N GLY A 167 -5.33 -16.82 26.59
CA GLY A 167 -5.19 -15.67 27.46
C GLY A 167 -5.50 -14.34 26.76
N GLN A 168 -5.39 -13.26 27.51
CA GLN A 168 -5.59 -11.90 27.02
C GLN A 168 -4.64 -10.96 27.76
N ILE A 169 -4.14 -9.94 27.09
CA ILE A 169 -3.32 -8.89 27.70
C ILE A 169 -4.05 -7.58 27.54
N VAL A 170 -4.22 -6.84 28.63
CA VAL A 170 -4.88 -5.54 28.66
C VAL A 170 -3.92 -4.54 29.27
N ILE A 171 -3.43 -3.59 28.48
CA ILE A 171 -2.54 -2.54 28.95
C ILE A 171 -3.34 -1.26 29.13
N GLN A 172 -3.29 -0.67 30.33
CA GLN A 172 -3.98 0.56 30.66
C GLN A 172 -3.01 1.72 30.87
N LYS A 173 -3.45 2.92 30.51
CA LYS A 173 -2.72 4.17 30.78
C LYS A 173 -3.66 5.28 31.29
N PRO A 174 -3.15 6.30 31.97
CA PRO A 174 -3.95 7.44 32.40
C PRO A 174 -4.52 8.19 31.21
N ASN A 175 -5.82 8.49 31.24
CA ASN A 175 -6.42 9.43 30.29
C ASN A 175 -6.37 10.86 30.89
N PRO A 176 -5.53 11.76 30.36
CA PRO A 176 -5.39 13.12 30.91
C PRO A 176 -6.68 13.95 30.80
N ASP A 177 -7.55 13.63 29.85
CA ASP A 177 -8.80 14.34 29.59
C ASP A 177 -10.00 13.76 30.37
N ALA A 178 -9.77 12.71 31.18
CA ALA A 178 -10.82 12.11 31.98
C ALA A 178 -11.24 13.02 33.15
N PRO A 179 -12.55 13.27 33.36
CA PRO A 179 -13.07 14.21 34.37
C PRO A 179 -12.84 13.79 35.83
N TRP A 180 -12.19 12.65 36.08
CA TRP A 180 -11.86 12.14 37.43
C TRP A 180 -10.41 11.65 37.47
N ASN A 181 -9.47 12.56 37.77
CA ASN A 181 -8.06 12.31 38.11
C ASN A 181 -7.34 11.22 37.29
N GLY A 182 -7.35 11.33 35.96
CA GLY A 182 -6.46 10.49 35.14
C GLY A 182 -6.75 8.99 35.22
N LYS A 183 -8.03 8.59 35.27
CA LYS A 183 -8.45 7.18 35.31
C LYS A 183 -7.68 6.35 34.28
N LEU A 184 -7.19 5.19 34.72
CA LEU A 184 -6.60 4.19 33.83
C LEU A 184 -7.68 3.63 32.91
N LEU A 185 -7.47 3.76 31.61
CA LEU A 185 -8.33 3.18 30.58
C LEU A 185 -7.50 2.18 29.75
N PRO A 186 -8.11 1.09 29.24
CA PRO A 186 -7.45 0.19 28.31
C PRO A 186 -6.95 0.98 27.10
N PHE A 187 -5.64 1.04 26.92
CA PHE A 187 -5.00 1.68 25.78
C PHE A 187 -4.79 0.69 24.64
N CYS A 188 -4.30 -0.51 24.96
CA CYS A 188 -4.21 -1.58 23.98
C CYS A 188 -4.52 -2.95 24.57
N VAL A 189 -4.99 -3.85 23.71
CA VAL A 189 -5.40 -5.22 24.07
C VAL A 189 -4.83 -6.21 23.06
N ASP A 190 -4.25 -7.29 23.55
CA ASP A 190 -3.87 -8.45 22.73
C ASP A 190 -4.69 -9.67 23.17
N ASN A 191 -5.48 -10.23 22.26
CA ASN A 191 -6.29 -11.41 22.51
C ASN A 191 -5.53 -12.73 22.25
N LEU A 192 -4.26 -12.64 21.83
CA LEU A 192 -3.40 -13.78 21.53
C LEU A 192 -4.02 -14.73 20.49
N ASP A 193 -4.83 -14.18 19.59
CA ASP A 193 -5.58 -14.89 18.55
C ASP A 193 -4.91 -14.76 17.16
N GLY A 194 -3.69 -14.20 17.12
CA GLY A 194 -2.92 -14.00 15.90
C GLY A 194 -3.29 -12.75 15.10
N LYS A 195 -4.25 -11.93 15.56
CA LYS A 195 -4.63 -10.68 14.89
C LYS A 195 -3.82 -9.46 15.32
N GLY A 196 -2.93 -9.63 16.31
CA GLY A 196 -2.09 -8.56 16.85
C GLY A 196 -2.80 -7.69 17.88
N VAL A 197 -2.14 -6.60 18.25
CA VAL A 197 -2.57 -5.66 19.29
C VAL A 197 -3.63 -4.69 18.75
N PHE A 198 -4.75 -4.59 19.45
CA PHE A 198 -5.81 -3.61 19.20
C PHE A 198 -5.61 -2.34 20.05
N PHE A 199 -5.75 -1.16 19.46
CA PHE A 199 -5.54 0.14 20.13
C PHE A 199 -6.83 0.93 20.28
N ASN A 200 -7.02 1.51 21.47
CA ASN A 200 -8.19 2.30 21.84
C ASN A 200 -7.93 3.81 21.75
N ASP A 201 -7.39 4.29 20.62
CA ASP A 201 -6.93 5.67 20.46
C ASP A 201 -8.01 6.72 20.67
N PHE A 202 -9.28 6.37 20.41
CA PHE A 202 -10.42 7.25 20.63
C PHE A 202 -10.48 7.87 22.04
N TYR A 203 -9.99 7.17 23.06
CA TYR A 203 -10.03 7.67 24.43
C TYR A 203 -8.82 8.55 24.80
N PHE A 204 -7.86 8.77 23.90
CA PHE A 204 -6.57 9.40 24.21
C PHE A 204 -6.11 10.37 23.11
N GLN A 205 -7.04 11.10 22.50
CA GLN A 205 -6.79 12.08 21.42
C GLN A 205 -6.52 13.48 21.96
#